data_AF-R6YZB2-F1
#
_entry.id   AF-R6YZB2-F1
#
_cell.length_a   1.000
_cell.length_b   1.000
_cell.length_c   1.000
_cell.angle_alpha   90.00
_cell.angle_beta   90.00
_cell.angle_gamma   90.00
#
_symmetry.space_group_name_H-M   'P 1'
#
loop_
_entity.id
_entity.type
_entity.pdbx_description
1 polymer ?
#
loop_
_entity_poly.entity_id
_entity_poly.type
_entity_poly.pdbx_seq_one_letter_code
_entity_poly.pdbx_strand_id
1 'polypeptide(L)' 'MFNAANELAVAAFLDRKIGYLTITDMIEAAMNQHQVIENPSVEEILDTEQETCEFLRRHFL' A
#
# COMPACT_ATOMS: atom_id res chain seq x y z
N MET A 1 -4.61 3.27 -3.75
CA MET A 1 -3.69 2.16 -3.46
C MET A 1 -2.22 2.46 -3.77
N PHE A 2 -1.77 2.55 -5.03
CA PHE A 2 -0.32 2.59 -5.34
C PHE A 2 0.44 3.64 -4.54
N ASN A 3 -0.09 4.87 -4.48
CA ASN A 3 0.52 5.95 -3.72
C ASN A 3 0.61 5.62 -2.22
N ALA A 4 -0.48 5.13 -1.63
CA ALA A 4 -0.53 4.71 -0.23
C ALA A 4 0.47 3.59 0.09
N ALA A 5 0.58 2.59 -0.80
CA ALA A 5 1.56 1.51 -0.69
C ALA A 5 3.00 2.04 -0.73
N ASN A 6 3.30 2.94 -1.68
CA ASN A 6 4.61 3.54 -1.83
C ASN A 6 4.98 4.41 -0.61
N GLU A 7 4.07 5.25 -0.13
CA GLU A 7 4.31 6.10 1.04
C GLU A 7 4.57 5.28 2.31
N LEU A 8 3.76 4.25 2.56
CA LEU A 8 3.96 3.35 3.71
C LEU A 8 5.29 2.58 3.61
N ALA A 9 5.60 2.03 2.43
CA ALA A 9 6.83 1.27 2.21
C ALA A 9 8.08 2.15 2.35
N VAL A 10 8.07 3.36 1.79
CA VAL A 10 9.19 4.32 1.94
C VAL A 10 9.33 4.73 3.40
N ALA A 11 8.24 5.00 4.12
CA ALA A 11 8.29 5.32 5.54
C ALA A 11 8.89 4.17 6.36
N ALA A 12 8.47 2.93 6.11
CA ALA A 12 9.02 1.75 6.78
C ALA A 12 10.51 1.52 6.45
N PHE A 13 10.93 1.78 5.21
CA PHE A 13 12.34 1.73 4.81
C PHE A 13 13.18 2.79 5.52
N LEU A 14 12.70 4.04 5.59
CA LEU A 14 13.39 5.13 6.29
C LEU A 14 13.49 4.87 7.80
N ASP A 15 12.49 4.20 8.37
CA ASP A 15 12.48 3.72 9.76
C ASP A 15 13.25 2.40 9.96
N ARG A 16 13.97 1.92 8.94
CA ARG A 16 14.78 0.70 8.96
C ARG A 16 14.02 -0.59 9.31
N LYS A 17 12.69 -0.61 9.12
CA LYS A 17 11.84 -1.79 9.36
C LYS A 17 11.90 -2.80 8.22
N ILE A 18 12.17 -2.34 7.00
CA ILE A 18 12.28 -3.18 5.81
C ILE A 18 13.53 -2.86 4.99
N GLY A 19 13.93 -3.77 4.10
CA GLY A 19 15.02 -3.55 3.14
C GLY A 19 14.56 -2.75 1.92
N TYR A 20 15.51 -2.18 1.17
CA TYR A 20 15.21 -1.38 -0.04
C TYR A 20 14.40 -2.15 -1.08
N LEU A 21 14.74 -3.42 -1.34
CA LEU A 21 14.02 -4.25 -2.32
C LEU A 21 12.61 -4.63 -1.84
N THR A 22 12.35 -4.61 -0.54
CA THR A 22 11.00 -4.89 0.01
C THR A 22 10.00 -3.80 -0.36
N ILE A 23 10.46 -2.59 -0.75
CA ILE A 23 9.56 -1.53 -1.24
C ILE A 23 8.82 -2.01 -2.49
N THR A 24 9.53 -2.63 -3.45
CA THR A 24 8.89 -3.12 -4.67
C THR A 24 7.98 -4.31 -4.40
N ASP A 25 8.35 -5.18 -3.46
CA ASP A 25 7.52 -6.32 -3.05
C ASP A 25 6.20 -5.86 -2.43
N MET A 26 6.24 -4.83 -1.57
CA MET A 26 5.04 -4.24 -0.97
C MET A 26 4.13 -3.60 -2.01
N ILE A 27 4.69 -2.84 -2.95
CA ILE A 27 3.91 -2.19 -4.02
C ILE A 27 3.26 -3.25 -4.91
N GLU A 28 3.99 -4.29 -5.30
CA GLU A 28 3.45 -5.40 -6.10
C GLU A 28 2.33 -6.14 -5.35
N ALA A 29 2.54 -6.45 -4.07
CA ALA A 29 1.53 -7.12 -3.24
C ALA A 29 0.24 -6.29 -3.14
N ALA A 30 0.36 -4.98 -2.94
CA ALA A 30 -0.79 -4.08 -2.97
C ALA A 30 -1.49 -4.16 -4.33
N MET A 31 -0.77 -3.92 -5.43
CA MET A 31 -1.34 -3.92 -6.78
C MET A 31 -2.06 -5.22 -7.14
N ASN A 32 -1.55 -6.37 -6.70
CA ASN A 32 -2.18 -7.67 -6.91
C ASN A 32 -3.52 -7.84 -6.17
N GLN A 33 -3.75 -7.09 -5.10
CA GLN A 33 -5.01 -7.08 -4.36
C GLN A 33 -6.02 -6.04 -4.91
N HIS A 34 -5.59 -5.16 -5.83
CA HIS A 34 -6.40 -4.04 -6.28
C HIS A 34 -7.62 -4.49 -7.07
N GLN A 35 -8.78 -3.93 -6.71
CA GLN A 35 -9.98 -3.99 -7.55
C GLN A 35 -10.20 -2.62 -8.19
N VAL A 36 -10.36 -2.62 -9.51
CA VAL A 36 -10.62 -1.38 -10.26
C VAL A 36 -12.06 -0.95 -10.05
N ILE A 37 -12.23 0.26 -9.54
CA ILE A 37 -13.54 0.92 -9.40
C ILE A 37 -13.58 2.05 -10.45
N GLU A 38 -14.53 1.98 -11.37
CA GLU A 38 -14.72 3.05 -12.36
C GLU A 38 -15.46 4.23 -11.73
N ASN A 39 -14.90 5.43 -11.85
CA ASN A 39 -15.42 6.67 -11.26
C ASN A 39 -15.66 6.58 -9.75
N PRO A 40 -14.63 6.26 -8.95
CA PRO A 40 -14.80 6.10 -7.51
C PRO A 40 -15.20 7.43 -6.87
N SER A 41 -16.03 7.33 -5.84
CA SER A 41 -16.30 8.40 -4.90
C SER A 41 -15.07 8.70 -4.02
N VAL A 42 -15.09 9.84 -3.34
CA VAL A 42 -14.03 10.19 -2.38
C VAL A 42 -13.95 9.17 -1.24
N GLU A 43 -15.09 8.65 -0.78
CA GLU A 43 -15.17 7.63 0.26
C GLU A 43 -14.48 6.34 -0.19
N GLU A 44 -14.78 5.83 -1.40
CA GLU A 44 -14.14 4.64 -1.95
C GLU A 44 -12.62 4.80 -2.15
N ILE A 45 -12.16 6.02 -2.50
CA ILE A 45 -10.72 6.32 -2.59
C ILE A 45 -10.05 6.19 -1.22
N LEU A 46 -10.67 6.76 -0.18
CA LEU A 46 -10.14 6.74 1.19
C LEU A 46 -10.18 5.33 1.77
N ASP A 47 -11.26 4.59 1.54
CA ASP A 47 -11.39 3.20 1.97
C ASP A 47 -10.32 2.33 1.31
N THR A 48 -10.11 2.49 -0.01
CA THR A 48 -9.05 1.79 -0.74
C THR A 48 -7.67 2.10 -0.15
N GLU A 49 -7.41 3.35 0.24
CA GLU A 49 -6.16 3.75 0.89
C GLU A 49 -5.98 3.10 2.26
N GLN A 50 -7.03 3.09 3.09
CA GLN A 50 -7.01 2.45 4.40
C GLN A 50 -6.78 0.94 4.30
N GLU A 51 -7.54 0.25 3.43
CA GLU A 51 -7.41 -1.18 3.19
C GLU A 51 -6.00 -1.55 2.73
N THR A 52 -5.44 -0.76 1.79
CA THR A 52 -4.06 -0.93 1.31
C THR A 52 -3.07 -0.86 2.47
N CYS A 53 -3.19 0.15 3.33
CA CYS A 53 -2.30 0.34 4.47
C CYS A 53 -2.42 -0.78 5.50
N GLU A 54 -3.64 -1.21 5.81
CA GLU A 54 -3.90 -2.29 6.78
C GLU A 54 -3.37 -3.64 6.28
N PHE A 55 -3.62 -3.96 5.00
CA PHE A 55 -3.09 -5.16 4.35
C PHE A 55 -1.57 -5.22 4.42
N LEU A 56 -0.89 -4.14 4.00
CA LEU A 56 0.56 -4.10 3.97
C LEU A 56 1.19 -4.15 5.36
N ARG A 57 0.58 -3.46 6.35
CA ARG A 57 1.02 -3.58 7.75
C ARG A 57 0.94 -5.03 8.21
N ARG A 58 -0.17 -5.73 7.96
CA ARG A 58 -0.34 -7.13 8.38
C ARG A 58 0.63 -8.09 7.70
N HIS A 59 1.02 -7.81 6.45
CA HIS A 59 1.81 -8.74 5.65
C HIS A 59 3.32 -8.50 5.72
N PHE A 60 3.77 -7.26 6.01
CA PHE A 60 5.18 -6.88 5.93
C PHE A 60 5.76 -6.23 7.19
N LEU A 61 4.94 -5.74 8.12
CA LEU A 61 5.38 -4.93 9.29
C LEU A 61 4.98 -5.58 10.63
#